data_AF-A0A927VQ88-F1
#
_entry.id   AF-A0A927VQ88-F1
#
_cell.length_a   1.000
_cell.length_b   1.000
_cell.length_c   1.000
_cell.angle_alpha   90.00
_cell.angle_beta   90.00
_cell.angle_gamma   90.00
#
_symmetry.space_group_name_H-M   'P 1'
#
loop_
_entity.id
_entity.type
_entity.pdbx_description
1 polymer ?
#
loop_
_entity_poly.entity_id
_entity_poly.type
_entity_poly.pdbx_seq_one_letter_code
_entity_poly.pdbx_strand_id
1 'polypeptide(L)' 'MKCPYCGSERIETEIAWGKSVDTGNVGLQYRSGKGILSLTGIAEAYSDLCMDCGSIIRTYIKEDTDKSWIHTGAPGTK' A
#
# COMPACT_ATOMS: atom_id res chain seq x y z
N MET A 1 -7.89 -2.02 -18.66
CA MET A 1 -8.72 -1.11 -17.83
C MET A 1 -8.57 0.31 -18.36
N LYS A 2 -9.56 1.19 -18.19
CA LYS A 2 -9.41 2.61 -18.58
C LYS A 2 -9.07 3.46 -17.37
N CYS A 3 -8.19 4.45 -17.56
CA CYS A 3 -7.90 5.46 -16.54
C CYS A 3 -9.19 6.24 -16.24
N PRO A 4 -9.69 6.25 -14.99
CA PRO A 4 -10.92 6.96 -14.65
C PRO A 4 -10.74 8.49 -14.70
N TYR A 5 -9.50 8.97 -14.73
CA TYR A 5 -9.18 10.39 -14.71
C TYR A 5 -9.00 11.00 -16.10
N CYS A 6 -8.48 10.25 -17.08
CA CYS A 6 -8.23 10.77 -18.44
C CYS A 6 -8.75 9.88 -19.58
N GLY A 7 -9.33 8.71 -19.29
CA GLY A 7 -9.87 7.78 -20.28
C GLY A 7 -8.83 6.94 -21.04
N SER A 8 -7.53 7.18 -20.84
CA SER A 8 -6.45 6.41 -21.48
C SER A 8 -6.48 4.91 -21.13
N GLU A 9 -6.03 4.08 -22.06
CA GLU A 9 -5.82 2.64 -21.90
C GLU A 9 -4.34 2.28 -21.65
N ARG A 10 -3.41 3.25 -21.72
CA ARG A 10 -1.97 3.04 -21.46
C ARG A 10 -1.70 2.96 -19.96
N ILE A 11 -1.97 1.78 -19.40
CA ILE A 11 -1.84 1.50 -17.97
C ILE A 11 -0.74 0.48 -17.74
N GLU A 12 0.26 0.85 -16.94
CA GLU A 12 1.23 -0.10 -16.39
C GLU A 12 0.70 -0.63 -15.07
N THR A 13 0.65 -1.95 -14.92
CA THR A 13 0.01 -2.61 -13.78
C THR A 13 1.03 -3.31 -12.89
N GLU A 14 0.65 -3.52 -11.62
CA GLU A 14 1.44 -4.31 -10.67
C GLU A 14 2.82 -3.73 -10.34
N ILE A 15 2.95 -2.40 -10.36
CA ILE A 15 4.20 -1.71 -10.02
C ILE A 15 4.40 -1.81 -8.50
N ALA A 16 5.44 -2.54 -8.09
CA ALA A 16 5.83 -2.66 -6.69
C ALA A 16 6.39 -1.32 -6.17
N TRP A 17 6.06 -0.97 -4.93
CA TRP A 17 6.63 0.20 -4.27
C TRP A 17 8.07 -0.08 -3.84
N GLY A 18 9.03 0.52 -4.55
CA GLY A 18 10.46 0.37 -4.26
C GLY A 18 10.93 1.17 -3.03
N LYS A 19 12.06 0.76 -2.45
CA LYS A 19 12.85 1.58 -1.52
C LYS A 19 14.16 2.02 -2.15
N SER A 20 14.54 3.26 -1.88
CA SER A 20 15.93 3.70 -1.98
C SER A 20 16.56 3.71 -0.59
N VAL A 21 17.74 3.09 -0.47
CA VAL A 21 18.76 3.19 0.59
C VAL A 21 18.48 2.76 2.04
N ASP A 22 17.24 2.70 2.53
CA ASP A 22 16.95 2.17 3.89
C ASP A 22 16.33 0.77 3.86
N THR A 23 16.89 -0.18 4.62
CA THR A 23 16.39 -1.56 4.71
C THR A 23 14.91 -1.62 5.16
N GLY A 24 14.08 -2.39 4.45
CA GLY A 24 12.70 -2.78 4.84
C GLY A 24 11.69 -2.66 3.69
N ASN A 25 10.42 -3.00 3.92
CA ASN A 25 9.35 -2.85 2.91
C ASN A 25 8.65 -1.47 3.04
N VAL A 26 8.03 -0.98 1.96
CA VAL A 26 7.09 0.17 2.00
C VAL A 26 5.69 -0.35 1.71
N GLY A 27 4.73 0.08 2.51
CA GLY A 27 3.33 -0.24 2.31
C GLY A 27 2.53 -0.14 3.62
N LEU A 28 1.48 -0.94 3.72
CA LEU A 28 0.53 -0.85 4.83
C LEU A 28 1.09 -1.51 6.09
N GLN A 29 0.99 -0.82 7.22
CA GLN A 29 1.51 -1.32 8.50
C GLN A 29 0.47 -2.19 9.21
N TYR A 30 0.93 -3.30 9.80
CA TYR A 30 0.09 -4.15 10.64
C TYR A 30 0.86 -4.64 11.88
N ARG A 31 0.12 -5.04 12.92
CA ARG A 31 0.67 -5.72 14.10
C ARG A 31 0.74 -7.21 13.83
N SER A 32 1.93 -7.78 14.03
CA SER A 32 2.17 -9.22 14.01
C SER A 32 2.49 -9.72 15.42
N GLY A 33 1.97 -10.89 15.80
CA GLY A 33 2.14 -11.47 17.14
C GLY A 33 1.07 -11.07 18.15
N LYS A 34 1.20 -11.54 19.40
CA LYS A 34 0.23 -11.32 20.49
C LYS A 34 0.91 -10.70 21.72
N GLY A 35 0.23 -9.77 22.39
CA GLY A 35 0.68 -9.19 23.66
C GLY A 35 1.96 -8.35 23.54
N ILE A 36 2.84 -8.43 24.53
CA ILE A 36 4.05 -7.60 24.63
C ILE A 36 5.11 -7.89 23.55
N LEU A 37 4.96 -9.00 22.82
CA LEU A 37 5.84 -9.40 21.71
C LEU A 37 5.34 -8.91 20.34
N SER A 38 4.39 -7.96 20.29
CA SER A 38 3.88 -7.47 19.01
C SER A 38 4.98 -6.74 18.21
N LEU A 39 5.22 -7.18 16.98
CA LEU A 39 6.11 -6.53 16.02
C LEU A 39 5.29 -5.78 14.97
N THR A 40 5.91 -4.77 14.36
CA THR A 40 5.30 -4.07 13.21
C THR A 40 5.74 -4.77 11.93
N GLY A 41 4.76 -5.33 11.22
CA GLY A 41 4.93 -5.82 9.85
C GLY A 41 4.55 -4.76 8.84
N ILE A 42 5.07 -4.90 7.62
CA ILE A 42 4.73 -4.06 6.47
C ILE A 42 4.27 -4.97 5.33
N ALA A 43 3.02 -4.79 4.92
CA ALA A 43 2.45 -5.40 3.74
C ALA A 43 2.95 -4.68 2.48
N GLU A 44 3.53 -5.42 1.54
CA GLU A 44 4.01 -4.84 0.28
C GLU A 44 2.84 -4.31 -0.56
N ALA A 45 2.96 -3.06 -1.01
CA ALA A 45 1.96 -2.39 -1.82
C ALA A 45 2.36 -2.33 -3.29
N TYR A 46 1.35 -2.46 -4.15
CA TYR A 46 1.44 -2.37 -5.59
C TYR A 46 0.52 -1.26 -6.09
N SER A 47 0.86 -0.66 -7.22
CA SER A 47 0.03 0.33 -7.89
C SER A 47 -0.09 0.07 -9.39
N ASP A 48 -1.19 0.55 -9.96
CA ASP A 48 -1.34 0.67 -11.41
C ASP A 48 -1.25 2.15 -11.80
N LEU A 49 -0.38 2.48 -12.75
CA LEU A 49 -0.05 3.83 -13.18
C LEU A 49 -0.57 4.10 -14.59
N CYS A 50 -1.29 5.20 -14.77
CA CYS A 50 -1.60 5.71 -16.10
C CYS A 50 -0.38 6.44 -16.68
N MET A 51 0.17 5.92 -17.78
CA MET A 51 1.38 6.46 -18.40
C MET A 51 1.16 7.78 -19.14
N ASP A 52 -0.09 8.15 -19.42
CA ASP A 52 -0.41 9.38 -20.14
C ASP A 52 -0.69 10.57 -19.20
N CYS A 53 -1.36 10.34 -18.06
CA CYS A 53 -1.70 11.41 -17.11
C CYS A 53 -0.98 11.31 -15.76
N GLY A 54 -0.16 10.28 -15.55
CA GLY A 54 0.61 10.07 -14.31
C GLY A 54 -0.23 9.70 -13.09
N SER A 55 -1.53 9.47 -13.22
CA SER A 55 -2.39 9.11 -12.10
C SER A 55 -2.16 7.66 -11.67
N ILE A 56 -2.05 7.45 -10.35
CA ILE A 56 -2.20 6.11 -9.75
C ILE A 56 -3.68 5.77 -9.76
N ILE A 57 -4.06 4.70 -10.47
CA ILE A 57 -5.45 4.32 -10.64
C ILE A 57 -5.95 3.50 -9.46
N ARG A 58 -5.10 2.62 -8.94
CA ARG A 58 -5.36 1.83 -7.73
C ARG A 58 -4.06 1.52 -7.01
N THR A 59 -4.17 1.35 -5.70
CA THR A 59 -3.13 0.80 -4.83
C THR A 59 -3.72 -0.39 -4.09
N TYR A 60 -2.99 -1.50 -4.04
CA TYR A 60 -3.47 -2.75 -3.46
C TYR A 60 -2.32 -3.59 -2.89
N ILE A 61 -2.66 -4.56 -2.04
CA ILE A 61 -1.73 -5.59 -1.57
C ILE A 61 -2.11 -6.92 -2.21
N LYS A 62 -1.12 -7.78 -2.49
CA LYS A 62 -1.34 -9.13 -3.06
C LYS A 62 -1.40 -10.22 -1.99
N GLU A 63 -0.96 -9.92 -0.78
CA GLU A 63 -0.96 -10.85 0.35
C GLU A 63 -2.30 -10.86 1.12
N ASP A 64 -2.44 -11.79 2.06
CA ASP A 64 -3.63 -11.94 2.90
C ASP A 64 -3.96 -10.64 3.68
N THR A 65 -5.22 -10.26 3.63
CA THR A 65 -5.75 -9.00 4.20
C THR A 65 -6.26 -9.13 5.64
N ASP A 66 -6.39 -10.36 6.16
CA ASP A 66 -6.79 -10.61 7.56
C ASP A 66 -5.62 -10.32 8.51
N LYS A 67 -5.35 -9.02 8.71
CA LYS A 67 -4.28 -8.52 9.57
C LYS A 67 -4.80 -7.46 10.54
N SER A 68 -4.10 -7.32 11.66
CA SER A 68 -4.32 -6.23 12.60
C SER A 68 -3.71 -4.92 12.08
N TRP A 69 -4.39 -4.26 11.15
CA TRP A 69 -3.92 -3.03 10.51
C TRP A 69 -3.71 -1.88 11.51
N ILE A 70 -2.66 -1.09 11.30
CA ILE A 70 -2.36 0.07 12.12
C ILE A 70 -3.00 1.31 11.49
N HIS A 71 -3.86 1.97 12.26
CA HIS A 71 -4.45 3.25 11.89
C HIS A 71 -3.68 4.37 12.59
N THR A 72 -2.80 5.08 11.87
CA THR A 72 -2.12 6.25 12.42
C THR A 72 -2.99 7.49 12.25
N GLY A 73 -3.74 7.78 13.30
CA GLY A 73 -4.46 9.02 13.56
C GLY A 73 -4.84 8.93 15.03
N ALA A 74 -4.47 9.93 15.85
CA ALA A 74 -4.73 9.88 17.28
C ALA A 74 -6.23 9.58 17.53
N PRO A 75 -6.60 8.55 18.32
CA PRO A 75 -7.84 8.60 19.05
C PRO A 75 -7.63 9.59 20.19
N GLY A 76 -7.63 10.88 19.86
CA GLY A 76 -7.79 11.94 20.85
C GLY A 76 -9.25 11.98 21.28
N THR A 77 -9.48 12.04 22.58
CA THR A 77 -10.73 12.40 23.27
C THR A 77 -11.90 11.42 23.14
N LYS A 78 -12.01 10.52 24.12
CA LYS A 78 -13.27 10.36 24.85
C LYS A 78 -13.11 10.99 26.22
#